data_AF-A0A133UWS4-F1
#
_entry.id   AF-A0A133UWS4-F1
#
_cell.length_a   1.000
_cell.length_b   1.000
_cell.length_c   1.000
_cell.angle_alpha   90.00
_cell.angle_beta   90.00
_cell.angle_gamma   90.00
#
_symmetry.space_group_name_H-M   'P 1'
#
loop_
_entity.id
_entity.type
_entity.pdbx_description
1 polymer ?
#
loop_
_entity_poly.entity_id
_entity_poly.type
_entity_poly.pdbx_seq_one_letter_code
_entity_poly.pdbx_strand_id
1 'polypeptide(L)'
;SGMRFEYRTPDPLCNPYLLFTGLLAVGMDGVDRELDPGPPASENIFEMTEEERESRGITILPDSLHKALDALHADDVIRGALGEKMTETYIDRKREESFNC
;
A
#
# COMPACT_ATOMS: atom_id res chain seq x y z
N SER A 1 16.47 -15.69 -17.89
CA SER A 1 16.23 -15.50 -16.44
C SER A 1 15.49 -14.18 -16.28
N GLY A 2 14.33 -14.16 -15.65
CA GLY A 2 13.52 -12.94 -15.48
C GLY A 2 13.69 -12.38 -14.07
N MET A 3 14.24 -11.17 -13.95
CA MET A 3 14.27 -10.45 -12.67
C MET A 3 12.87 -9.87 -12.42
N ARG A 4 12.27 -10.20 -11.28
CA ARG A 4 10.92 -9.76 -10.90
C ARG A 4 10.81 -9.65 -9.39
N PHE A 5 9.93 -8.76 -8.94
CA PHE A 5 9.45 -8.71 -7.56
C PHE A 5 8.08 -9.39 -7.46
N GLU A 6 7.83 -10.04 -6.33
CA GLU A 6 6.53 -10.63 -6.01
C GLU A 6 5.89 -9.80 -4.90
N TYR A 7 4.81 -9.08 -5.24
CA TYR A 7 4.00 -8.34 -4.28
C TYR A 7 2.81 -9.20 -3.83
N ARG A 8 2.86 -9.68 -2.58
CA ARG A 8 1.96 -10.73 -2.05
C ARG A 8 0.75 -10.21 -1.26
N THR A 9 0.66 -8.91 -1.07
CA THR A 9 -0.41 -8.24 -0.30
C THR A 9 -1.80 -8.32 -0.95
N PRO A 10 -1.96 -8.15 -2.29
CA PRO A 10 -3.29 -8.06 -2.89
C PRO A 10 -4.05 -9.39 -2.85
N ASP A 11 -5.36 -9.31 -2.63
CA ASP A 11 -6.29 -10.43 -2.73
C ASP A 11 -7.15 -10.38 -4.02
N PRO A 12 -7.86 -11.46 -4.39
CA PRO A 12 -8.63 -11.53 -5.64
C PRO A 12 -9.81 -10.56 -5.75
N LEU A 13 -10.24 -9.91 -4.66
CA LEU A 13 -11.33 -8.93 -4.66
C LEU A 13 -10.87 -7.55 -5.14
N CYS A 14 -9.56 -7.32 -5.23
CA CYS A 14 -8.99 -6.07 -5.71
C CYS A 14 -9.30 -5.87 -7.20
N ASN A 15 -9.57 -4.62 -7.60
CA ASN A 15 -9.62 -4.27 -9.02
C ASN A 15 -8.20 -4.31 -9.59
N PRO A 16 -7.88 -5.23 -10.53
CA PRO A 16 -6.52 -5.40 -11.02
C PRO A 16 -5.99 -4.14 -11.74
N TYR A 17 -6.85 -3.35 -12.36
CA TYR A 17 -6.45 -2.11 -13.02
C TYR A 17 -5.98 -1.07 -12.01
N LEU A 18 -6.74 -0.86 -10.92
CA LEU A 18 -6.35 0.10 -9.88
C LEU A 18 -5.09 -0.35 -9.15
N LEU A 19 -4.98 -1.66 -8.88
CA LEU A 19 -3.79 -2.25 -8.27
C LEU A 19 -2.54 -2.00 -9.11
N PHE A 20 -2.56 -2.34 -10.41
CA PHE A 20 -1.38 -2.17 -11.25
C PHE A 20 -1.05 -0.69 -11.52
N THR A 21 -2.06 0.18 -11.64
CA THR A 21 -1.81 1.63 -11.75
C THR A 21 -1.11 2.16 -10.49
N GLY A 22 -1.60 1.81 -9.30
CA GLY A 22 -0.97 2.21 -8.04
C GLY A 22 0.45 1.67 -7.89
N LEU A 23 0.66 0.37 -8.17
CA LEU A 23 1.98 -0.27 -8.10
C LEU A 23 2.99 0.36 -9.07
N LEU A 24 2.56 0.65 -10.30
CA LEU A 24 3.43 1.30 -11.28
C LEU A 24 3.78 2.73 -10.83
N ALA A 25 2.80 3.48 -10.34
CA ALA A 25 3.02 4.84 -9.87
C ALA A 25 4.04 4.92 -8.72
N VAL A 26 3.86 4.11 -7.67
CA VAL A 26 4.79 4.11 -6.52
C VAL A 26 6.17 3.54 -6.90
N GLY A 27 6.20 2.58 -7.84
CA GLY A 27 7.46 2.05 -8.37
C GLY A 27 8.25 3.10 -9.15
N MET A 28 7.57 3.92 -9.96
CA MET A 28 8.18 5.04 -10.67
C MET A 28 8.62 6.15 -9.72
N ASP A 29 7.78 6.53 -8.74
CA ASP A 29 8.13 7.53 -7.72
C ASP A 29 9.39 7.11 -6.93
N GLY A 30 9.48 5.83 -6.55
CA GLY A 30 10.65 5.29 -5.86
C GLY A 30 11.95 5.36 -6.68
N VAL A 31 11.87 5.10 -8.00
CA VAL A 31 13.01 5.23 -8.92
C VAL A 31 13.40 6.69 -9.09
N ASP A 32 12.43 7.58 -9.35
CA ASP A 32 12.67 9.00 -9.61
C ASP A 32 13.26 9.73 -8.40
N ARG A 33 12.89 9.31 -7.19
CA ARG A 33 13.38 9.87 -5.92
C ARG A 33 14.56 9.12 -5.33
N GLU A 34 15.05 8.08 -6.00
CA GLU A 34 16.16 7.22 -5.55
C GLU A 34 15.95 6.70 -4.11
N LEU A 35 14.73 6.23 -3.80
CA LEU A 35 14.40 5.78 -2.45
C LEU A 35 15.16 4.51 -2.08
N ASP A 36 15.76 4.50 -0.89
CA ASP A 36 16.34 3.31 -0.28
C ASP A 36 15.22 2.45 0.34
N PRO A 37 14.96 1.22 -0.15
CA PRO A 37 13.94 0.33 0.43
C PRO A 37 14.38 -0.25 1.79
N GLY A 38 15.61 0.03 2.23
CA GLY A 38 16.18 -0.50 3.45
C GLY A 38 16.69 -1.95 3.31
N PRO A 39 17.22 -2.51 4.40
CA PRO A 39 17.74 -3.86 4.40
C PRO A 39 16.61 -4.90 4.26
N PRO A 40 16.85 -6.02 3.56
CA PRO A 40 15.86 -7.09 3.46
C PRO A 40 15.60 -7.72 4.83
N ALA A 41 14.32 -7.86 5.19
CA ALA A 41 13.93 -8.65 6.36
C ALA A 41 13.88 -10.15 6.00
N SER A 42 14.87 -10.92 6.46
CA SER A 42 14.96 -12.38 6.22
C SER A 42 14.28 -13.24 7.29
N GLU A 43 13.94 -12.66 8.43
CA GLU A 43 13.34 -13.34 9.57
C GLU A 43 11.81 -13.35 9.48
N ASN A 44 11.17 -14.26 10.23
CA ASN A 44 9.73 -14.32 10.31
C ASN A 44 9.18 -13.08 11.05
N ILE A 45 8.68 -12.11 10.30
CA ILE A 45 8.10 -10.87 10.85
C ILE A 45 6.91 -11.11 11.81
N PHE A 46 6.24 -12.28 11.71
CA PHE A 46 5.13 -12.66 12.58
C PHE A 46 5.57 -13.10 13.98
N GLU A 47 6.85 -13.47 14.14
CA GLU A 47 7.42 -13.88 15.43
C GLU A 47 8.10 -12.72 16.18
N MET A 48 8.29 -11.58 15.51
CA MET A 48 8.89 -10.39 16.12
C MET A 48 7.91 -9.74 17.11
N THR A 49 8.46 -9.28 18.22
CA THR A 49 7.80 -8.33 19.12
C THR A 49 7.66 -6.96 18.44
N GLU A 50 6.83 -6.09 19.01
CA GLU A 50 6.67 -4.73 18.49
C GLU A 50 7.97 -3.93 18.58
N GLU A 51 8.68 -4.03 19.70
CA GLU A 51 9.98 -3.35 19.91
C GLU A 51 11.03 -3.80 18.87
N GLU A 52 11.06 -5.10 18.53
CA GLU A 52 11.94 -5.62 17.48
C GLU A 52 11.59 -5.07 16.10
N ARG A 53 10.29 -4.97 15.77
CA ARG A 53 9.84 -4.37 14.51
C ARG A 53 10.22 -2.90 14.42
N GLU A 54 9.94 -2.13 15.48
CA GLU A 54 10.26 -0.70 15.56
C GLU A 54 11.77 -0.44 15.43
N SER A 55 12.60 -1.21 16.14
CA SER A 55 14.06 -1.08 16.08
C SER A 55 14.64 -1.33 14.68
N ARG A 56 13.91 -2.06 13.83
CA ARG A 56 14.28 -2.38 12.45
C ARG A 56 13.56 -1.51 11.41
N GLY A 57 12.73 -0.55 11.84
CA GLY A 57 11.92 0.29 10.96
C GLY A 57 10.83 -0.47 10.20
N ILE A 58 10.39 -1.63 10.70
CA ILE A 58 9.34 -2.43 10.06
C ILE A 58 7.98 -1.92 10.53
N THR A 59 7.24 -1.27 9.64
CA THR A 59 5.87 -0.84 9.90
C THR A 59 4.86 -1.91 9.49
N ILE A 60 3.79 -2.05 10.26
CA ILE A 60 2.66 -2.91 9.90
C ILE A 60 1.72 -2.21 8.90
N LEU A 61 1.10 -3.00 8.01
CA LEU A 61 0.05 -2.50 7.13
C LEU A 61 -1.19 -2.11 7.93
N PRO A 62 -2.07 -1.24 7.38
CA PRO A 62 -3.35 -0.92 7.99
C PRO A 62 -4.16 -2.19 8.31
N ASP A 63 -4.64 -2.30 9.55
CA ASP A 63 -5.38 -3.47 10.07
C ASP A 63 -6.89 -3.44 9.78
N SER A 64 -7.36 -2.38 9.13
CA SER A 64 -8.78 -2.14 8.88
C SER A 64 -8.96 -1.32 7.61
N LEU A 65 -10.11 -1.52 6.96
CA LEU A 65 -10.47 -0.77 5.76
C LEU A 65 -10.44 0.74 6.01
N HIS A 66 -10.92 1.19 7.17
CA HIS A 66 -10.91 2.61 7.52
C HIS A 66 -9.49 3.20 7.53
N LYS A 67 -8.55 2.55 8.23
CA LYS A 67 -7.15 2.98 8.25
C LYS A 67 -6.50 2.90 6.87
N ALA A 68 -6.85 1.90 6.05
CA ALA A 68 -6.33 1.79 4.69
C ALA A 68 -6.83 2.93 3.79
N LEU A 69 -8.10 3.34 3.93
CA LEU A 69 -8.67 4.47 3.20
C LEU A 69 -8.08 5.80 3.66
N ASP A 70 -7.78 5.96 4.96
CA ASP A 70 -7.10 7.15 5.46
C ASP A 70 -5.65 7.24 4.96
N ALA A 71 -4.95 6.11 4.90
CA ALA A 71 -3.61 6.02 4.30
C ALA A 71 -3.66 6.40 2.81
N LEU A 72 -4.63 5.89 2.06
CA LEU A 72 -4.83 6.24 0.65
C LEU A 72 -5.16 7.74 0.47
N HIS A 73 -5.99 8.31 1.35
CA HIS A 73 -6.33 9.74 1.31
C HIS A 73 -5.12 10.64 1.57
N ALA A 74 -4.14 10.16 2.34
CA ALA A 74 -2.90 10.89 2.63
C ALA A 74 -1.79 10.67 1.59
N ASP A 75 -1.97 9.76 0.62
CA ASP A 75 -0.93 9.39 -0.34
C ASP A 75 -1.06 10.19 -1.65
N ASP A 76 -0.26 11.24 -1.79
CA ASP A 76 -0.28 12.12 -2.95
C ASP A 76 0.20 11.45 -4.25
N VAL A 77 1.04 10.41 -4.17
CA VAL A 77 1.56 9.70 -5.34
C VAL A 77 0.44 8.88 -5.98
N ILE A 78 -0.25 8.07 -5.18
CA ILE A 78 -1.35 7.23 -5.66
C ILE A 78 -2.54 8.12 -6.07
N ARG A 79 -2.86 9.16 -5.30
CA ARG A 79 -3.92 10.13 -5.64
C ARG A 79 -3.62 10.85 -6.95
N GLY A 80 -2.38 11.26 -7.17
CA GLY A 80 -1.93 11.86 -8.42
C GLY A 80 -2.06 10.92 -9.62
N ALA A 81 -1.71 9.64 -9.45
CA ALA A 81 -1.77 8.65 -10.51
C ALA A 81 -3.20 8.22 -10.88
N LEU A 82 -4.09 8.07 -9.90
CA LEU A 82 -5.50 7.71 -10.12
C LEU A 82 -6.37 8.92 -10.48
N GLY A 83 -5.91 10.12 -10.13
CA GLY A 83 -6.64 11.37 -10.21
C GLY A 83 -7.44 11.65 -8.94
N GLU A 84 -7.36 12.88 -8.44
CA GLU A 84 -7.97 13.29 -7.16
C GLU A 84 -9.46 12.93 -7.09
N LYS A 85 -10.26 13.40 -8.06
CA LYS A 85 -11.71 13.16 -8.07
C LYS A 85 -12.08 11.67 -8.06
N MET A 86 -11.32 10.85 -8.79
CA MET A 86 -11.55 9.40 -8.84
C MET A 86 -11.25 8.77 -7.49
N THR A 87 -10.12 9.15 -6.89
CA THR A 87 -9.68 8.62 -5.59
C THR A 87 -10.64 9.00 -4.47
N GLU A 88 -11.08 10.27 -4.41
CA GLU A 88 -12.08 10.71 -3.43
C GLU A 88 -13.40 9.93 -3.59
N THR A 89 -13.89 9.79 -4.82
CA THR A 89 -15.11 9.01 -5.09
C THR A 89 -14.96 7.55 -4.67
N TYR A 90 -13.79 6.96 -4.88
CA TYR A 90 -13.50 5.58 -4.45
C TYR A 90 -13.52 5.46 -2.92
N ILE A 91 -12.87 6.39 -2.22
CA ILE A 91 -12.82 6.41 -0.75
C ILE A 91 -14.22 6.56 -0.16
N ASP A 92 -15.01 7.50 -0.66
CA ASP A 92 -16.39 7.75 -0.19
C ASP A 92 -17.25 6.49 -0.34
N ARG A 93 -17.23 5.86 -1.53
CA ARG A 93 -17.98 4.63 -1.77
C ARG A 93 -17.55 3.50 -0.84
N LYS A 94 -16.25 3.34 -0.59
CA LYS A 94 -15.74 2.28 0.30
C LYS A 94 -16.06 2.54 1.77
N ARG A 95 -16.10 3.80 2.20
CA ARG A 95 -16.60 4.18 3.53
C ARG A 95 -18.09 3.84 3.66
N GLU A 96 -18.92 4.20 2.68
CA GLU A 96 -20.35 3.88 2.66
C GLU A 96 -20.63 2.37 2.73
N GLU A 97 -19.90 1.56 1.95
CA GLU A 97 -19.99 0.08 2.00
C GLU A 97 -19.72 -0.46 3.41
N SER A 98 -18.77 0.14 4.14
CA SER A 98 -18.38 -0.28 5.49
C SER A 98 -19.41 0.10 6.57
N PHE A 99 -20.22 1.15 6.36
CA PHE A 99 -21.26 1.57 7.31
C PHE A 99 -22.59 0.83 7.11
N ASN A 100 -22.82 0.27 5.93
CA ASN A 100 -24.05 -0.43 5.57
C ASN A 100 -23.99 -1.94 5.84
N CYS A 101 -23.00 -2.39 6.62
CA CYS A 101 -22.79 -3.80 6.97
C CYS A 101 -22.85 -4.03 8.49
#